data_AF-A0AAW2EHM4-F1
#
_entry.id   AF-A0AAW2EHM4-F1
#
_cell.length_a   1.000
_cell.length_b   1.000
_cell.length_c   1.000
_cell.angle_alpha   90.00
_cell.angle_beta   90.00
_cell.angle_gamma   90.00
#
_symmetry.space_group_name_H-M   'P 1'
#
loop_
_entity.id
_entity.type
_entity.pdbx_description
1 polymer ?
#
loop_
_entity_poly.entity_id
_entity_poly.type
_entity_poly.pdbx_seq_one_letter_code
_entity_poly.pdbx_strand_id
1 'polypeptide(L)' 'MENKLQDNEVYRKQLIKQLSRVTCRDIKTSCIHLMRKVFSNYLAANYSWYGAKKKEKFSQLQICKVIMCE' A
#
# COMPACT_ATOMS: atom_id res chain seq x y z
N MET A 1 -7.91 -0.39 7.29
CA MET A 1 -7.66 -0.25 5.84
C MET A 1 -7.45 -1.62 5.23
N GLU A 2 -6.55 -2.42 5.82
CA GLU A 2 -6.25 -3.80 5.38
C GLU A 2 -7.42 -4.77 5.41
N ASN A 3 -8.15 -4.84 6.53
CA ASN A 3 -9.33 -5.69 6.63
C ASN A 3 -10.40 -5.30 5.58
N LYS A 4 -10.56 -4.00 5.31
CA LYS A 4 -11.48 -3.51 4.26
C LYS A 4 -11.00 -3.85 2.85
N LEU A 5 -9.70 -3.97 2.60
CA LEU A 5 -9.16 -4.41 1.31
C LEU A 5 -9.34 -5.91 1.09
N GLN A 6 -9.35 -6.68 2.17
CA GLN A 6 -9.55 -8.12 2.15
C GLN A 6 -11.04 -8.49 1.99
N ASP A 7 -11.93 -7.78 2.70
CA ASP A 7 -13.35 -8.16 2.78
C ASP A 7 -14.26 -7.43 1.79
N ASN A 8 -13.78 -6.36 1.12
CA ASN A 8 -14.61 -5.52 0.25
C ASN A 8 -13.99 -5.33 -1.14
N GLU A 9 -14.49 -6.11 -2.11
CA GLU A 9 -14.02 -6.10 -3.49
C GLU A 9 -14.29 -4.77 -4.23
N VAL A 10 -15.41 -4.11 -3.93
CA VAL A 10 -15.77 -2.80 -4.51
C VAL A 10 -14.77 -1.73 -4.07
N TYR A 11 -14.44 -1.72 -2.78
CA TYR A 11 -13.45 -0.82 -2.21
C TYR A 11 -12.06 -1.07 -2.80
N ARG A 12 -11.66 -2.34 -2.98
CA ARG A 12 -10.40 -2.72 -3.64
C ARG A 12 -10.34 -2.19 -5.08
N LYS A 13 -11.39 -2.39 -5.89
CA LYS A 13 -11.45 -1.91 -7.28
C LYS A 13 -11.39 -0.38 -7.37
N GLN A 14 -12.07 0.34 -6.47
CA GLN A 14 -11.97 1.80 -6.39
C GLN A 14 -10.55 2.26 -6.04
N LEU A 15 -9.89 1.59 -5.09
CA LEU A 15 -8.53 1.93 -4.72
C LEU A 15 -7.56 1.75 -5.89
N ILE A 16 -7.60 0.59 -6.57
CA ILE A 16 -6.79 0.32 -7.78
C ILE A 16 -6.98 1.43 -8.83
N LYS A 17 -8.22 1.83 -9.09
CA LYS A 17 -8.54 2.89 -10.07
C LYS A 17 -8.02 4.26 -9.65
N GLN A 18 -7.98 4.57 -8.36
CA GLN A 18 -7.38 5.81 -7.88
C GLN A 18 -5.85 5.75 -7.92
N LEU A 19 -5.27 4.60 -7.61
CA LEU A 19 -3.83 4.39 -7.65
C LEU A 19 -3.26 4.49 -9.06
N SER A 20 -3.92 3.86 -10.04
CA SER A 20 -3.49 3.92 -11.44
C SER A 20 -3.48 5.34 -12.01
N ARG A 21 -4.40 6.20 -11.56
CA ARG A 21 -4.45 7.63 -11.92
C ARG A 21 -3.29 8.42 -11.31
N VAL A 22 -2.80 8.02 -10.15
CA VAL A 22 -1.71 8.71 -9.44
C VAL A 22 -0.35 8.31 -10.02
N THR A 23 -0.17 7.07 -10.47
CA THR A 23 1.13 6.50 -10.89
C THR A 23 1.65 6.90 -12.28
N CYS A 24 0.92 7.69 -13.07
CA CYS A 24 1.21 7.87 -14.51
C CYS A 24 2.27 8.91 -14.92
N ARG A 25 2.90 9.68 -14.01
CA ARG A 25 3.83 10.76 -14.44
C ARG A 25 5.24 10.70 -13.87
N ASP A 26 5.37 10.53 -12.56
CA ASP A 26 6.66 10.34 -11.91
C ASP A 26 6.47 9.28 -10.82
N ILE A 27 7.03 8.09 -11.07
CA ILE A 27 6.94 6.94 -10.17
C ILE A 27 7.42 7.32 -8.77
N LYS A 28 8.47 8.15 -8.67
CA LYS A 28 9.04 8.55 -7.38
C LYS A 28 8.05 9.38 -6.57
N THR A 29 7.50 10.43 -7.16
CA THR A 29 6.47 11.28 -6.53
C THR A 29 5.18 10.50 -6.27
N SER A 30 4.81 9.58 -7.16
CA SER A 30 3.61 8.74 -7.03
C SER A 30 3.75 7.76 -5.86
N CYS A 31 4.90 7.09 -5.75
CA CYS A 31 5.23 6.21 -4.62
C CYS A 31 5.28 7.01 -3.32
N ILE A 32 5.82 8.22 -3.30
CA ILE A 32 5.85 9.07 -2.09
C ILE A 32 4.42 9.46 -1.67
N HIS A 33 3.57 9.93 -2.58
CA HIS A 33 2.18 10.28 -2.25
C HIS A 33 1.37 9.06 -1.79
N LEU A 34 1.59 7.93 -2.45
CA LEU A 34 0.99 6.65 -2.11
C LEU A 34 1.42 6.21 -0.71
N MET A 35 2.72 6.23 -0.45
CA MET A 35 3.25 5.88 0.86
C MET A 35 2.71 6.81 1.93
N ARG A 36 2.60 8.12 1.69
CA ARG A 36 2.02 9.07 2.65
C ARG A 36 0.53 8.87 2.91
N LYS A 37 -0.22 8.32 1.94
CA LYS A 37 -1.64 7.98 2.13
C LYS A 37 -1.86 6.61 2.77
N VAL A 38 -0.95 5.66 2.54
CA VAL A 38 -1.07 4.27 2.97
C VAL A 38 -0.36 4.02 4.30
N PHE A 39 0.86 4.53 4.46
CA PHE A 39 1.63 4.39 5.70
C PHE A 39 1.14 5.40 6.72
N SER A 40 0.29 4.94 7.63
CA SER A 40 0.17 5.59 8.92
C SER A 40 1.47 5.45 9.71
N ASN A 41 1.71 6.33 10.69
CA ASN A 41 2.85 6.21 11.60
C ASN A 41 2.92 4.82 12.25
N TYR A 42 1.77 4.19 12.49
CA TYR A 42 1.66 2.81 12.97
C TYR A 42 2.27 1.79 11.98
N LEU A 43 1.97 1.90 10.68
CA LEU A 43 2.53 1.01 9.67
C LEU A 43 4.06 1.19 9.55
N ALA A 44 4.55 2.44 9.56
CA ALA A 44 5.99 2.69 9.48
C ALA A 44 6.76 2.25 10.74
N ALA A 45 6.11 2.30 11.91
CA ALA A 45 6.69 1.84 13.17
C ALA A 45 6.78 0.30 13.22
N ASN A 46 5.74 -0.40 12.78
CA ASN A 46 5.61 -1.85 12.97
C ASN A 46 6.05 -2.69 11.77
N TYR A 47 6.14 -2.10 10.57
CA TYR A 47 6.44 -2.84 9.34
C TYR A 47 7.71 -2.30 8.66
N SER A 48 8.40 -3.19 7.96
CA SER A 48 9.47 -2.85 7.02
C SER A 48 9.37 -3.74 5.81
N TRP A 49 9.95 -3.33 4.67
CA TRP A 49 9.75 -4.03 3.40
C TRP A 49 9.96 -5.56 3.49
N TYR A 50 11.10 -5.99 4.02
CA TYR A 50 11.44 -7.41 4.17
C TYR A 50 11.22 -7.98 5.58
N GLY A 51 10.76 -7.16 6.54
CA GLY A 51 10.63 -7.56 7.94
C GLY A 51 11.98 -7.66 8.67
N ALA A 52 12.59 -6.50 8.98
CA ALA A 52 13.86 -6.37 9.69
C ALA A 52 13.68 -5.69 11.06
N LYS A 53 14.64 -5.91 11.98
CA LYS A 53 14.69 -5.24 13.30
C LYS A 53 13.38 -5.38 14.10
N LYS A 54 12.83 -6.60 14.19
CA LYS A 54 11.57 -6.92 14.88
C LYS A 54 10.30 -6.31 14.24
N LYS A 55 10.39 -5.75 13.04
CA LYS A 55 9.24 -5.28 12.27
C LYS A 55 8.70 -6.39 11.38
N GLU A 56 7.40 -6.39 11.17
CA GLU A 56 6.71 -7.32 10.26
C GLU A 56 6.99 -7.01 8.79
N LYS A 57 6.70 -7.98 7.92
CA LYS A 57 6.92 -7.88 6.46
C LYS A 57 5.84 -7.03 5.82
N PHE A 58 6.21 -5.84 5.38
CA PHE A 58 5.31 -4.95 4.65
C PHE A 58 4.90 -5.55 3.29
N SER A 59 5.81 -6.26 2.61
CA SER A 59 5.51 -6.90 1.31
C SER A 59 4.41 -7.95 1.37
N GLN A 60 4.09 -8.49 2.55
CA GLN A 60 3.01 -9.49 2.72
C GLN A 60 1.63 -8.85 2.90
N LEU A 61 1.56 -7.53 3.07
CA LEU A 61 0.30 -6.82 3.21
C LEU A 61 -0.48 -6.84 1.87
N GLN A 62 -1.81 -6.90 1.96
CA GLN A 62 -2.68 -6.94 0.78
C GLN A 62 -2.59 -5.65 -0.05
N ILE A 63 -2.31 -4.52 0.61
CA ILE A 63 -2.05 -3.25 -0.06
C ILE A 63 -0.84 -3.33 -1.00
N CYS A 64 0.19 -4.11 -0.65
CA CYS A 64 1.35 -4.30 -1.51
C CYS A 64 0.99 -4.99 -2.82
N LYS A 65 0.14 -6.03 -2.76
CA LYS A 65 -0.37 -6.72 -3.96
C LYS A 65 -1.20 -5.78 -4.85
N VAL A 66 -2.01 -4.93 -4.23
CA VAL A 66 -2.82 -3.92 -4.92
C VAL A 66 -1.95 -2.85 -5.59
N ILE A 67 -0.86 -2.42 -4.95
CA ILE A 67 0.06 -1.40 -5.48
C ILE A 67 0.95 -1.98 -6.59
N MET A 68 1.43 -3.22 -6.41
CA MET A 68 2.34 -3.88 -7.36
C MET A 68 1.60 -4.65 -8.45
N CYS A 69 0.27 -4.66 -8.43
CA CYS A 69 -0.58 -5.41 -9.38
C CYS A 69 -0.22 -6.91 -9.45
N GLU A 70 0.09 -7.52 -8.30
CA GLU A 70 0.21 -8.98 -8.14
C GLU A 70 -1.13 -9.64 -7.76
#